data_AF-A0A850BBV1-F1
#
_entry.id   AF-A0A850BBV1-F1
#
_cell.length_a   1.000
_cell.length_b   1.000
_cell.length_c   1.000
_cell.angle_alpha   90.00
_cell.angle_beta   90.00
_cell.angle_gamma   90.00
#
_symmetry.space_group_name_H-M   'P 1'
#
loop_
_entity.id
_entity.type
_entity.pdbx_description
1 polymer ?
#
loop_
_entity_poly.entity_id
_entity_poly.type
_entity_poly.pdbx_seq_one_letter_code
_entity_poly.pdbx_strand_id
1 'polypeptide(L)'
;MVGGGGGIGGAGGGPSAICGDGIIGPDEACDDNNQMSGDGCSPACLLEPGTVCGDSVDLNDPAIASKSGNVTSYTGTTDGSTILNFGDPSCSDGSASVPSIVHRYKTGALPSMLAIETIETAGALSDPVVWTYLDCLNTSVEHACDDDSGPSSYALVNTPVLNPKTTVFVVAAGYDAAQVGPYSLRVTETPVVVVPSSGSCAAPVAAGPGTYAGETLAGDPNNLAGGACFTGTDAPEAVYALTLATKSDIRVRVAPGAPLLDLGAYLRAAPCETGTELSCSENEGAGAAEELQASDLPAGSYYVAIDGYMSLDYGPYSLSIDIIPVLPPGASCDPQSVAARCETGTVCVGPAGGAMCAAAQTLLEEDFTASFGAFTVTDAGGDMLTWWRCDNLASCPFTNTTGSASGGPFALVRDDNNVVHDGEILLSGPIDASSAGGVALVFDHVFDHLEGASDLARVDVSTDLMAFTPVASFTSDASGRVYLDISPFVAGTIFYVRFFFDDQTAGGASWVNDWRIDDVRVFAY
;
A
#
# COMPACT_ATOMS: atom_id res chain seq x y z
N MET A 1 60.29 -33.16 -47.68
CA MET A 1 59.27 -33.38 -46.64
C MET A 1 58.82 -31.98 -46.19
N VAL A 2 57.79 -31.41 -46.83
CA VAL A 2 56.34 -31.43 -46.50
C VAL A 2 55.96 -30.50 -45.34
N GLY A 3 55.04 -29.57 -45.64
CA GLY A 3 54.03 -28.96 -44.74
C GLY A 3 54.31 -27.52 -44.29
N GLY A 4 53.42 -26.52 -44.38
CA GLY A 4 52.03 -26.43 -44.83
C GLY A 4 51.34 -25.13 -44.31
N GLY A 5 50.27 -24.68 -44.99
CA GLY A 5 49.26 -23.67 -44.57
C GLY A 5 49.64 -22.19 -44.75
N GLY A 6 48.81 -21.23 -45.15
CA GLY A 6 47.36 -21.09 -45.41
C GLY A 6 47.03 -19.57 -45.40
N GLY A 7 45.93 -19.12 -46.03
CA GLY A 7 45.46 -17.71 -45.91
C GLY A 7 44.75 -17.16 -47.16
N ILE A 8 43.46 -17.51 -47.35
CA ILE A 8 42.25 -16.67 -47.20
C ILE A 8 42.03 -15.60 -48.29
N GLY A 9 40.94 -15.80 -49.03
CA GLY A 9 40.22 -14.77 -49.76
C GLY A 9 38.77 -14.70 -49.25
N GLY A 10 38.13 -13.55 -49.44
CA GLY A 10 36.68 -13.42 -49.30
C GLY A 10 36.23 -12.10 -48.70
N ALA A 11 35.93 -11.13 -49.56
CA ALA A 11 35.08 -10.00 -49.21
C ALA A 11 33.63 -10.46 -49.08
N GLY A 12 32.95 -10.01 -48.04
CA GLY A 12 31.50 -10.11 -47.85
C GLY A 12 31.04 -8.94 -47.00
N GLY A 13 30.61 -7.86 -47.64
CA GLY A 13 29.91 -6.76 -46.97
C GLY A 13 28.51 -7.22 -46.61
N GLY A 14 28.25 -7.41 -45.31
CA GLY A 14 26.90 -7.36 -44.76
C GLY A 14 26.40 -5.90 -44.75
N PRO A 15 25.09 -5.66 -44.52
CA PRO A 15 24.60 -4.31 -44.31
C PRO A 15 25.41 -3.68 -43.18
N SER A 16 26.01 -2.51 -43.41
CA SER A 16 26.56 -1.70 -42.33
C SER A 16 25.43 -1.47 -41.33
N ALA A 17 25.65 -1.86 -40.07
CA ALA A 17 24.72 -1.58 -38.99
C ALA A 17 24.44 -0.06 -38.97
N ILE A 18 23.16 0.32 -38.90
CA ILE A 18 22.72 1.71 -39.00
C ILE A 18 22.28 2.15 -37.61
N CYS A 19 23.19 2.82 -36.92
CA CYS A 19 22.87 3.36 -35.62
C CYS A 19 21.70 4.35 -35.66
N GLY A 20 20.69 4.11 -34.82
CA GLY A 20 19.48 4.90 -34.70
C GLY A 20 18.34 4.43 -35.61
N ASP A 21 18.34 3.18 -36.07
CA ASP A 21 17.26 2.63 -36.90
C ASP A 21 16.24 1.80 -36.10
N GLY A 22 16.44 1.69 -34.78
CA GLY A 22 15.61 0.95 -33.85
C GLY A 22 15.90 -0.54 -33.79
N ILE A 23 16.97 -1.03 -34.46
CA ILE A 23 17.31 -2.45 -34.56
C ILE A 23 18.79 -2.68 -34.23
N ILE A 24 19.08 -3.34 -33.11
CA ILE A 24 20.46 -3.67 -32.73
C ILE A 24 21.09 -4.65 -33.74
N GLY A 25 22.04 -4.15 -34.52
CA GLY A 25 22.83 -4.90 -35.49
C GLY A 25 23.97 -5.72 -34.87
N PRO A 26 24.61 -6.61 -35.65
CA PRO A 26 25.67 -7.49 -35.17
C PRO A 26 26.95 -6.78 -34.70
N ASP A 27 27.11 -5.49 -35.00
CA ASP A 27 28.27 -4.65 -34.62
C ASP A 27 27.88 -3.44 -33.73
N GLU A 28 26.67 -3.43 -33.17
CA GLU A 28 26.15 -2.36 -32.31
C GLU A 28 26.00 -2.82 -30.86
N ALA A 29 26.36 -1.98 -29.91
CA ALA A 29 26.19 -2.25 -28.48
C ALA A 29 24.84 -1.75 -27.92
N CYS A 30 24.14 -0.89 -28.67
CA CYS A 30 22.84 -0.29 -28.36
C CYS A 30 22.24 0.31 -29.66
N ASP A 31 20.94 0.57 -29.71
CA ASP A 31 20.27 1.40 -30.73
C ASP A 31 19.02 2.04 -30.09
N ASP A 32 18.95 3.37 -30.07
CA ASP A 32 17.87 4.15 -29.44
C ASP A 32 17.03 4.95 -30.45
N ASN A 33 16.93 4.42 -31.69
CA ASN A 33 16.08 4.94 -32.76
C ASN A 33 16.40 6.41 -33.13
N ASN A 34 17.59 6.89 -32.76
CA ASN A 34 18.11 8.20 -33.15
C ASN A 34 19.67 8.23 -33.10
N GLN A 35 20.30 9.40 -33.34
CA GLN A 35 21.77 9.57 -33.33
C GLN A 35 22.20 10.78 -32.48
N MET A 36 21.44 11.08 -31.44
CA MET A 36 21.81 12.10 -30.46
C MET A 36 22.84 11.51 -29.49
N SER A 37 23.43 12.38 -28.69
CA SER A 37 24.39 11.97 -27.64
C SER A 37 23.82 12.45 -26.32
N GLY A 38 24.04 11.68 -25.25
CA GLY A 38 23.54 11.94 -23.91
C GLY A 38 22.17 11.34 -23.59
N ASP A 39 21.58 10.60 -24.52
CA ASP A 39 20.36 9.78 -24.37
C ASP A 39 20.66 8.31 -24.08
N GLY A 40 21.87 7.87 -24.38
CA GLY A 40 22.46 6.67 -23.81
C GLY A 40 22.98 5.65 -24.80
N CYS A 41 22.64 5.81 -26.08
CA CYS A 41 23.40 5.22 -27.16
C CYS A 41 24.16 6.32 -27.92
N SER A 42 25.49 6.22 -27.97
CA SER A 42 26.25 7.20 -28.74
C SER A 42 25.92 7.07 -30.23
N PRO A 43 26.17 8.11 -31.05
CA PRO A 43 26.05 8.03 -32.51
C PRO A 43 27.00 7.01 -33.16
N ALA A 44 27.89 6.39 -32.37
CA ALA A 44 28.77 5.31 -32.77
C ALA A 44 28.22 3.93 -32.36
N CYS A 45 26.98 3.84 -31.88
CA CYS A 45 26.35 2.64 -31.35
C CYS A 45 27.17 1.96 -30.24
N LEU A 46 27.81 2.80 -29.44
CA LEU A 46 28.47 2.41 -28.20
C LEU A 46 27.69 2.99 -27.03
N LEU A 47 27.53 2.20 -25.97
CA LEU A 47 27.00 2.68 -24.69
C LEU A 47 27.84 3.85 -24.19
N GLU A 48 27.18 4.96 -23.90
CA GLU A 48 27.86 6.15 -23.41
C GLU A 48 28.24 6.00 -21.92
N PRO A 49 29.45 6.40 -21.48
CA PRO A 49 29.84 6.28 -20.08
C PRO A 49 28.89 7.08 -19.16
N GLY A 50 28.11 6.37 -18.35
CA GLY A 50 27.05 6.96 -17.51
C GLY A 50 25.61 6.69 -18.00
N THR A 51 25.43 5.83 -18.99
CA THR A 51 24.14 5.50 -19.62
C THR A 51 24.28 4.12 -20.29
N VAL A 52 23.43 3.12 -20.10
CA VAL A 52 22.09 3.04 -19.55
C VAL A 52 22.08 1.77 -18.70
N CYS A 53 21.62 1.84 -17.46
CA CYS A 53 21.20 0.61 -16.80
C CYS A 53 19.88 0.17 -17.37
N GLY A 54 19.73 -1.13 -17.54
CA GLY A 54 18.42 -1.67 -17.86
C GLY A 54 18.09 -1.61 -19.34
N ASP A 55 16.80 -1.68 -19.62
CA ASP A 55 16.23 -1.73 -20.96
C ASP A 55 16.00 -0.34 -21.58
N SER A 56 16.58 0.71 -20.98
CA SER A 56 16.45 2.10 -21.43
C SER A 56 15.01 2.62 -21.48
N VAL A 57 14.08 1.99 -20.75
CA VAL A 57 12.67 2.40 -20.69
C VAL A 57 12.53 3.62 -19.77
N ASP A 58 12.48 4.82 -20.33
CA ASP A 58 12.26 6.06 -19.58
C ASP A 58 10.77 6.38 -19.45
N LEU A 59 10.23 6.20 -18.25
CA LEU A 59 8.82 6.46 -17.94
C LEU A 59 8.46 7.96 -17.94
N ASN A 60 9.45 8.85 -18.02
CA ASN A 60 9.20 10.27 -18.22
C ASN A 60 9.11 10.68 -19.69
N ASP A 61 9.46 9.79 -20.63
CA ASP A 61 9.33 10.07 -22.05
C ASP A 61 7.86 9.95 -22.49
N PRO A 62 7.23 11.04 -22.96
CA PRO A 62 5.85 11.02 -23.44
C PRO A 62 5.63 10.15 -24.70
N ALA A 63 6.70 9.72 -25.39
CA ALA A 63 6.62 8.75 -26.47
C ALA A 63 6.50 7.30 -25.95
N ILE A 64 6.90 7.03 -24.70
CA ILE A 64 6.95 5.71 -24.08
C ILE A 64 5.79 5.51 -23.09
N ALA A 65 5.52 6.51 -22.25
CA ALA A 65 4.51 6.44 -21.19
C ALA A 65 3.49 7.57 -21.28
N SER A 66 2.26 7.30 -20.84
CA SER A 66 1.20 8.29 -20.75
C SER A 66 1.19 8.95 -19.37
N LYS A 67 1.06 10.29 -19.31
CA LYS A 67 0.98 11.02 -18.04
C LYS A 67 -0.36 11.77 -17.93
N SER A 68 -1.09 11.52 -16.84
CA SER A 68 -2.33 12.19 -16.48
C SER A 68 -2.22 12.75 -15.06
N GLY A 69 -2.01 14.06 -14.95
CA GLY A 69 -1.72 14.69 -13.66
C GLY A 69 -0.46 14.12 -13.01
N ASN A 70 -0.62 13.56 -11.82
CA ASN A 70 0.45 12.95 -11.02
C ASN A 70 0.68 11.46 -11.34
N VAL A 71 -0.13 10.89 -12.23
CA VAL A 71 -0.09 9.47 -12.58
C VAL A 71 0.61 9.31 -13.93
N THR A 72 1.61 8.44 -13.97
CA THR A 72 2.25 7.94 -15.18
C THR A 72 1.86 6.48 -15.37
N SER A 73 1.39 6.13 -16.56
CA SER A 73 1.00 4.77 -16.93
C SER A 73 1.80 4.29 -18.13
N TYR A 74 2.32 3.07 -18.03
CA TYR A 74 3.14 2.40 -19.04
C TYR A 74 2.64 0.98 -19.26
N THR A 75 2.88 0.44 -20.46
CA THR A 75 2.60 -0.96 -20.80
C THR A 75 3.81 -1.54 -21.52
N GLY A 76 4.30 -2.69 -21.08
CA GLY A 76 5.48 -3.35 -21.61
C GLY A 76 5.33 -4.87 -21.63
N THR A 77 6.43 -5.59 -21.88
CA THR A 77 6.50 -7.06 -21.76
C THR A 77 7.88 -7.48 -21.29
N THR A 78 7.95 -8.51 -20.43
CA THR A 78 9.23 -9.15 -20.04
C THR A 78 9.68 -10.20 -21.06
N ASP A 79 8.78 -10.63 -21.96
CA ASP A 79 9.12 -11.57 -23.03
C ASP A 79 10.22 -10.99 -23.94
N GLY A 80 11.29 -11.75 -24.12
CA GLY A 80 12.46 -11.34 -24.90
C GLY A 80 13.47 -10.46 -24.16
N SER A 81 13.26 -10.12 -22.89
CA SER A 81 14.29 -9.41 -22.12
C SER A 81 15.56 -10.25 -22.00
N THR A 82 16.70 -9.57 -22.18
CA THR A 82 18.04 -10.18 -22.01
C THR A 82 18.63 -9.89 -20.63
N ILE A 83 17.96 -9.05 -19.85
CA ILE A 83 18.34 -8.74 -18.47
C ILE A 83 17.69 -9.77 -17.57
N LEU A 84 18.53 -10.52 -16.86
CA LEU A 84 18.08 -11.62 -16.02
C LEU A 84 18.45 -11.34 -14.56
N ASN A 85 17.49 -11.53 -13.64
CA ASN A 85 17.66 -11.37 -12.18
C ASN A 85 18.30 -10.04 -11.79
N PHE A 86 17.72 -8.92 -12.20
CA PHE A 86 18.33 -7.63 -11.93
C PHE A 86 18.33 -7.29 -10.43
N GLY A 87 19.49 -7.42 -9.80
CA GLY A 87 19.73 -6.97 -8.43
C GLY A 87 19.35 -7.94 -7.31
N ASP A 88 18.69 -9.06 -7.65
CA ASP A 88 18.29 -10.14 -6.72
C ASP A 88 17.49 -9.62 -5.51
N PRO A 89 16.23 -9.20 -5.74
CA PRO A 89 15.44 -8.48 -4.75
C PRO A 89 15.02 -9.36 -3.57
N SER A 90 14.82 -8.76 -2.39
CA SER A 90 14.55 -9.51 -1.15
C SER A 90 13.19 -10.19 -1.11
N CYS A 91 12.25 -9.72 -1.94
CA CYS A 91 10.92 -10.29 -2.11
C CYS A 91 10.83 -11.30 -3.28
N SER A 92 11.95 -11.75 -3.87
CA SER A 92 11.93 -12.85 -4.85
C SER A 92 12.60 -14.10 -4.28
N ASP A 93 12.12 -15.29 -4.65
CA ASP A 93 12.68 -16.58 -4.17
C ASP A 93 14.05 -16.95 -4.77
N GLY A 94 14.71 -16.02 -5.46
CA GLY A 94 16.06 -16.19 -5.99
C GLY A 94 16.11 -17.17 -7.17
N SER A 95 14.99 -17.39 -7.87
CA SER A 95 14.98 -18.23 -9.06
C SER A 95 15.97 -17.67 -10.10
N ALA A 96 16.85 -18.54 -10.62
CA ALA A 96 17.88 -18.12 -11.56
C ALA A 96 17.28 -17.85 -12.94
N SER A 97 17.63 -16.73 -13.58
CA SER A 97 17.32 -16.41 -14.98
C SER A 97 15.92 -15.84 -15.27
N VAL A 98 15.29 -15.16 -14.32
CA VAL A 98 14.03 -14.41 -14.48
C VAL A 98 14.26 -13.20 -15.38
N PRO A 99 13.56 -13.09 -16.53
CA PRO A 99 13.61 -11.91 -17.37
C PRO A 99 13.00 -10.69 -16.66
N SER A 100 13.78 -9.64 -16.53
CA SER A 100 13.40 -8.39 -15.86
C SER A 100 13.38 -7.24 -16.85
N ILE A 101 12.46 -6.30 -16.67
CA ILE A 101 12.53 -5.00 -17.33
C ILE A 101 12.87 -3.92 -16.31
N VAL A 102 13.94 -3.19 -16.58
CA VAL A 102 14.41 -2.10 -15.74
C VAL A 102 14.02 -0.78 -16.39
N HIS A 103 13.13 -0.08 -15.70
CA HIS A 103 12.63 1.23 -16.06
C HIS A 103 13.39 2.32 -15.32
N ARG A 104 13.36 3.51 -15.88
CA ARG A 104 13.82 4.74 -15.24
C ARG A 104 12.64 5.67 -15.02
N TYR A 105 12.47 6.14 -13.78
CA TYR A 105 11.58 7.24 -13.44
C TYR A 105 12.36 8.34 -12.73
N LYS A 106 12.25 9.57 -13.20
CA LYS A 106 12.84 10.76 -12.61
C LYS A 106 11.73 11.60 -11.97
N THR A 107 11.84 11.82 -10.66
CA THR A 107 10.90 12.66 -9.92
C THR A 107 10.93 14.10 -10.43
N GLY A 108 9.85 14.83 -10.14
CA GLY A 108 9.68 16.23 -10.50
C GLY A 108 10.60 17.19 -9.75
N ALA A 109 10.24 18.47 -9.80
CA ALA A 109 11.04 19.54 -9.18
C ALA A 109 10.85 19.66 -7.66
N LEU A 110 9.95 18.87 -7.08
CA LEU A 110 9.68 18.82 -5.65
C LEU A 110 10.09 17.45 -5.11
N PRO A 111 10.42 17.36 -3.82
CA PRO A 111 10.51 16.07 -3.14
C PRO A 111 9.16 15.37 -3.21
N SER A 112 9.18 14.06 -3.43
CA SER A 112 7.97 13.28 -3.74
C SER A 112 8.09 11.88 -3.17
N MET A 113 6.96 11.26 -2.86
CA MET A 113 6.87 9.81 -2.73
C MET A 113 6.32 9.22 -4.03
N LEU A 114 6.73 8.01 -4.36
CA LEU A 114 6.16 7.24 -5.47
C LEU A 114 5.37 6.06 -4.91
N ALA A 115 4.14 5.91 -5.39
CA ALA A 115 3.42 4.64 -5.33
C ALA A 115 3.53 4.00 -6.72
N ILE A 116 4.10 2.80 -6.80
CA ILE A 116 4.41 2.10 -8.04
C ILE A 116 3.69 0.77 -8.00
N GLU A 117 2.82 0.55 -8.97
CA GLU A 117 1.86 -0.54 -8.98
C GLU A 117 1.88 -1.22 -10.35
N THR A 118 1.94 -2.53 -10.40
CA THR A 118 1.59 -3.27 -11.63
C THR A 118 0.08 -3.21 -11.84
N ILE A 119 -0.39 -3.29 -13.09
CA ILE A 119 -1.82 -3.42 -13.40
C ILE A 119 -1.99 -4.59 -14.36
N GLU A 120 -2.94 -5.47 -14.05
CA GLU A 120 -3.32 -6.57 -14.89
C GLU A 120 -3.78 -6.12 -16.28
N THR A 121 -3.28 -6.84 -17.28
CA THR A 121 -3.75 -6.78 -18.66
C THR A 121 -4.06 -8.20 -19.12
N ALA A 122 -5.04 -8.40 -19.98
CA ALA A 122 -5.38 -9.76 -20.42
C ALA A 122 -4.18 -10.45 -21.09
N GLY A 123 -3.76 -11.61 -20.56
CA GLY A 123 -2.56 -12.33 -20.99
C GLY A 123 -1.24 -11.81 -20.40
N ALA A 124 -1.31 -11.03 -19.31
CA ALA A 124 -0.17 -10.44 -18.61
C ALA A 124 0.68 -11.43 -17.80
N LEU A 125 1.82 -10.93 -17.33
CA LEU A 125 2.64 -11.51 -16.29
C LEU A 125 1.77 -12.00 -15.15
N SER A 126 1.87 -13.30 -14.94
CA SER A 126 1.01 -14.02 -14.01
C SER A 126 1.31 -13.57 -12.59
N ASP A 127 2.57 -13.51 -12.15
CA ASP A 127 2.95 -13.14 -10.78
C ASP A 127 3.99 -12.03 -10.85
N PRO A 128 3.56 -10.75 -10.94
CA PRO A 128 4.47 -9.65 -11.19
C PRO A 128 5.16 -9.21 -9.90
N VAL A 129 6.49 -9.22 -9.90
CA VAL A 129 7.30 -8.70 -8.80
C VAL A 129 7.82 -7.31 -9.17
N VAL A 130 7.67 -6.34 -8.27
CA VAL A 130 8.17 -4.97 -8.46
C VAL A 130 9.13 -4.57 -7.35
N TRP A 131 10.27 -3.99 -7.73
CA TRP A 131 11.21 -3.44 -6.77
C TRP A 131 11.91 -2.20 -7.30
N THR A 132 12.54 -1.45 -6.39
CA THR A 132 13.14 -0.16 -6.70
C THR A 132 14.58 -0.02 -6.20
N TYR A 133 15.39 0.67 -6.99
CA TYR A 133 16.74 1.09 -6.63
C TYR A 133 16.96 2.58 -6.91
N LEU A 134 17.89 3.20 -6.18
CA LEU A 134 18.38 4.55 -6.47
C LEU A 134 19.69 4.56 -7.27
N ASP A 135 20.41 3.45 -7.27
CA ASP A 135 21.61 3.23 -8.08
C ASP A 135 21.50 1.89 -8.78
N CYS A 136 21.45 1.95 -10.10
CA CYS A 136 21.28 0.76 -10.93
C CYS A 136 22.58 0.00 -11.20
N LEU A 137 23.74 0.59 -10.89
CA LEU A 137 25.04 -0.10 -10.95
C LEU A 137 25.43 -0.70 -9.59
N ASN A 138 24.70 -0.35 -8.54
CA ASN A 138 24.90 -0.84 -7.19
C ASN A 138 23.55 -1.21 -6.55
N THR A 139 23.14 -2.45 -6.76
CA THR A 139 21.90 -3.02 -6.23
C THR A 139 22.03 -3.54 -4.78
N SER A 140 23.13 -3.24 -4.08
CA SER A 140 23.33 -3.70 -2.68
C SER A 140 22.41 -3.03 -1.66
N VAL A 141 21.67 -1.99 -2.08
CA VAL A 141 20.67 -1.29 -1.27
C VAL A 141 19.37 -1.27 -2.07
N GLU A 142 18.55 -2.30 -1.84
CA GLU A 142 17.16 -2.31 -2.27
C GLU A 142 16.38 -1.22 -1.52
N HIS A 143 15.60 -0.44 -2.26
CA HIS A 143 14.92 0.73 -1.70
C HIS A 143 13.49 0.41 -1.27
N ALA A 144 12.82 -0.49 -1.99
CA ALA A 144 11.57 -1.14 -1.62
C ALA A 144 11.26 -2.27 -2.62
N CYS A 145 10.53 -3.28 -2.17
CA CYS A 145 10.20 -4.50 -2.90
C CYS A 145 8.78 -4.92 -2.53
N ASP A 146 8.02 -5.42 -3.50
CA ASP A 146 6.75 -6.08 -3.27
C ASP A 146 6.59 -7.21 -4.29
N ASP A 147 6.24 -8.40 -3.80
CA ASP A 147 5.98 -9.61 -4.59
C ASP A 147 4.57 -10.13 -4.41
N ASP A 148 3.77 -9.49 -3.54
CA ASP A 148 2.39 -9.78 -3.08
C ASP A 148 1.74 -11.15 -3.35
N SER A 149 2.54 -12.20 -3.41
CA SER A 149 2.26 -13.62 -3.22
C SER A 149 1.14 -14.24 -4.07
N GLY A 150 1.34 -14.25 -5.39
CA GLY A 150 0.78 -15.27 -6.28
C GLY A 150 0.47 -14.79 -7.70
N PRO A 151 0.13 -15.72 -8.60
CA PRO A 151 -0.51 -15.40 -9.87
C PRO A 151 -1.71 -14.45 -9.68
N SER A 152 -1.65 -13.25 -10.27
CA SER A 152 -2.68 -12.21 -10.42
C SER A 152 -2.84 -11.17 -9.31
N SER A 153 -1.85 -11.02 -8.43
CA SER A 153 -1.73 -9.92 -7.47
C SER A 153 -0.95 -8.71 -8.03
N TYR A 154 -1.16 -7.53 -7.44
CA TYR A 154 -0.56 -6.26 -7.90
C TYR A 154 0.55 -5.80 -6.95
N ALA A 155 1.80 -6.14 -7.28
CA ALA A 155 2.93 -5.58 -6.55
C ALA A 155 2.86 -4.05 -6.47
N LEU A 156 2.69 -3.52 -5.25
CA LEU A 156 2.56 -2.12 -4.90
C LEU A 156 3.71 -1.68 -3.99
N VAL A 157 4.69 -1.04 -4.61
CA VAL A 157 5.80 -0.43 -3.90
C VAL A 157 5.50 1.03 -3.56
N ASN A 158 5.55 1.37 -2.28
CA ASN A 158 5.59 2.76 -1.80
C ASN A 158 7.02 3.14 -1.42
N THR A 159 7.59 4.14 -2.08
CA THR A 159 8.92 4.65 -1.72
C THR A 159 8.83 5.56 -0.49
N PRO A 160 9.88 5.64 0.35
CA PRO A 160 10.06 6.80 1.22
C PRO A 160 10.15 8.10 0.40
N VAL A 161 10.21 9.24 1.09
CA VAL A 161 10.38 10.54 0.42
C VAL A 161 11.69 10.55 -0.36
N LEU A 162 11.58 10.87 -1.65
CA LEU A 162 12.69 11.07 -2.54
C LEU A 162 13.00 12.56 -2.69
N ASN A 163 14.28 12.87 -2.83
CA ASN A 163 14.72 14.22 -3.19
C ASN A 163 14.17 14.66 -4.56
N PRO A 164 14.16 15.97 -4.88
CA PRO A 164 13.74 16.43 -6.19
C PRO A 164 14.68 15.90 -7.28
N LYS A 165 14.14 15.61 -8.47
CA LYS A 165 14.89 15.12 -9.63
C LYS A 165 15.68 13.84 -9.34
N THR A 166 15.24 13.05 -8.35
CA THR A 166 15.81 11.75 -8.05
C THR A 166 15.44 10.78 -9.15
N THR A 167 16.43 10.05 -9.65
CA THR A 167 16.22 8.93 -10.55
C THR A 167 15.98 7.68 -9.71
N VAL A 168 14.83 7.05 -9.93
CA VAL A 168 14.45 5.75 -9.39
C VAL A 168 14.47 4.75 -10.54
N PHE A 169 15.09 3.61 -10.30
CA PHE A 169 15.07 2.48 -11.20
C PHE A 169 14.00 1.52 -10.72
N VAL A 170 12.96 1.36 -11.52
CA VAL A 170 11.81 0.50 -11.21
C VAL A 170 11.97 -0.77 -12.01
N VAL A 171 12.02 -1.90 -11.34
CA VAL A 171 12.19 -3.19 -11.99
C VAL A 171 10.88 -3.93 -11.90
N ALA A 172 10.43 -4.47 -13.04
CA ALA A 172 9.29 -5.35 -13.12
C ALA A 172 9.75 -6.69 -13.68
N ALA A 173 9.38 -7.78 -13.03
CA ALA A 173 9.66 -9.13 -13.50
C ALA A 173 8.50 -10.06 -13.16
N GLY A 174 8.58 -11.31 -13.62
CA GLY A 174 7.77 -12.39 -13.03
C GLY A 174 8.41 -12.89 -11.74
N TYR A 175 7.67 -13.70 -10.98
CA TYR A 175 8.21 -14.38 -9.80
C TYR A 175 9.26 -15.44 -10.20
N ASP A 176 9.05 -16.16 -11.32
CA ASP A 176 10.05 -17.08 -11.88
C ASP A 176 10.33 -16.94 -13.40
N ALA A 177 11.35 -17.67 -13.87
CA ALA A 177 11.80 -17.61 -15.27
C ALA A 177 10.80 -18.17 -16.31
N ALA A 178 9.75 -18.87 -15.86
CA ALA A 178 8.66 -19.33 -16.72
C ALA A 178 7.55 -18.28 -16.86
N GLN A 179 7.49 -17.30 -15.96
CA GLN A 179 6.49 -16.23 -15.96
C GLN A 179 7.02 -15.00 -16.70
N VAL A 180 6.86 -15.03 -18.02
CA VAL A 180 7.13 -13.89 -18.90
C VAL A 180 5.87 -13.46 -19.62
N GLY A 181 5.72 -12.16 -19.87
CA GLY A 181 4.53 -11.67 -20.55
C GLY A 181 4.37 -10.16 -20.49
N PRO A 182 3.29 -9.63 -21.08
CA PRO A 182 2.95 -8.23 -20.99
C PRO A 182 2.64 -7.79 -19.56
N TYR A 183 2.83 -6.52 -19.24
CA TYR A 183 2.40 -5.92 -17.97
C TYR A 183 2.04 -4.46 -18.19
N SER A 184 1.25 -3.91 -17.27
CA SER A 184 1.08 -2.47 -17.14
C SER A 184 1.71 -2.00 -15.83
N LEU A 185 2.23 -0.79 -15.82
CA LEU A 185 2.83 -0.15 -14.66
C LEU A 185 2.16 1.22 -14.45
N ARG A 186 1.78 1.52 -13.22
CA ARG A 186 1.24 2.80 -12.78
C ARG A 186 2.16 3.38 -11.72
N VAL A 187 2.74 4.53 -12.02
CA VAL A 187 3.55 5.32 -11.08
C VAL A 187 2.78 6.57 -10.70
N THR A 188 2.39 6.68 -9.44
CA THR A 188 1.76 7.88 -8.87
C THR A 188 2.81 8.65 -8.08
N GLU A 189 3.18 9.82 -8.58
CA GLU A 189 4.10 10.73 -7.89
C GLU A 189 3.30 11.71 -7.02
N THR A 190 3.49 11.64 -5.70
CA THR A 190 2.88 12.56 -4.75
C THR A 190 3.93 13.53 -4.22
N PRO A 191 3.92 14.81 -4.66
CA PRO A 191 4.80 15.82 -4.10
C PRO A 191 4.53 15.99 -2.60
N VAL A 192 5.59 15.97 -1.82
CA VAL A 192 5.54 16.21 -0.37
C VAL A 192 6.01 17.61 -0.05
N VAL A 193 5.38 18.19 0.98
CA VAL A 193 5.84 19.45 1.54
C VAL A 193 7.08 19.17 2.38
N VAL A 194 8.22 19.68 1.94
CA VAL A 194 9.45 19.58 2.73
C VAL A 194 9.49 20.66 3.77
N VAL A 195 9.75 20.22 4.98
CA VAL A 195 9.87 21.08 6.15
C VAL A 195 11.36 21.15 6.51
N PRO A 196 12.11 22.16 6.00
CA PRO A 196 13.57 22.22 6.06
C PRO A 196 14.14 22.45 7.47
N SER A 197 13.28 22.82 8.41
CA SER A 197 13.56 22.76 9.85
C SER A 197 12.27 22.29 10.51
N SER A 198 12.19 20.99 10.75
CA SER A 198 11.38 20.39 11.79
C SER A 198 11.28 21.33 13.00
N GLY A 199 10.07 21.79 13.31
CA GLY A 199 9.86 22.90 14.24
C GLY A 199 10.28 22.55 15.66
N SER A 200 10.37 23.56 16.51
CA SER A 200 10.54 23.35 17.95
C SER A 200 9.26 23.68 18.70
N CYS A 201 9.20 23.38 19.99
CA CYS A 201 8.03 23.75 20.79
C CYS A 201 7.84 25.25 20.92
N ALA A 202 8.93 26.02 20.86
CA ALA A 202 8.88 27.48 20.83
C ALA A 202 8.46 28.03 19.46
N ALA A 203 8.70 27.28 18.38
CA ALA A 203 8.41 27.65 17.01
C ALA A 203 8.02 26.42 16.17
N PRO A 204 6.82 25.85 16.40
CA PRO A 204 6.41 24.64 15.70
C PRO A 204 6.04 24.95 14.26
N VAL A 205 6.23 23.97 13.37
CA VAL A 205 5.89 24.13 11.95
C VAL A 205 4.39 23.94 11.77
N ALA A 206 3.72 24.91 11.16
CA ALA A 206 2.32 24.76 10.81
C ALA A 206 2.13 23.63 9.78
N ALA A 207 1.27 22.67 10.08
CA ALA A 207 0.88 21.59 9.20
C ALA A 207 -0.65 21.41 9.20
N GLY A 208 -1.16 20.84 8.10
CA GLY A 208 -2.53 20.41 7.91
C GLY A 208 -2.58 18.96 7.39
N PRO A 209 -3.74 18.50 6.87
CA PRO A 209 -3.83 17.16 6.31
C PRO A 209 -2.92 17.02 5.08
N GLY A 210 -2.24 15.89 4.95
CA GLY A 210 -1.35 15.57 3.84
C GLY A 210 -0.04 14.94 4.27
N THR A 211 0.87 14.80 3.31
CA THR A 211 2.16 14.13 3.49
C THR A 211 3.32 15.13 3.44
N TYR A 212 4.28 14.96 4.35
CA TYR A 212 5.41 15.83 4.58
C TYR A 212 6.70 15.03 4.60
N ALA A 213 7.79 15.72 4.25
CA ALA A 213 9.15 15.25 4.50
C ALA A 213 9.77 16.09 5.62
N GLY A 214 10.25 15.41 6.66
CA GLY A 214 10.95 16.04 7.78
C GLY A 214 12.28 15.34 8.06
N GLU A 215 13.02 15.90 9.00
CA GLU A 215 14.27 15.34 9.49
C GLU A 215 14.41 15.65 10.98
N THR A 216 14.71 14.66 11.83
CA THR A 216 15.16 14.93 13.20
C THR A 216 16.66 15.26 13.15
N LEU A 217 17.12 16.29 13.86
CA LEU A 217 18.47 16.85 13.67
C LEU A 217 19.41 16.56 14.84
N ALA A 218 20.60 16.03 14.57
CA ALA A 218 21.61 15.79 15.62
C ALA A 218 21.92 17.04 16.45
N GLY A 219 21.81 16.93 17.78
CA GLY A 219 22.15 18.02 18.70
C GLY A 219 21.19 19.21 18.63
N ASP A 220 19.95 18.99 18.20
CA ASP A 220 18.87 19.96 18.34
C ASP A 220 18.74 20.36 19.83
N PRO A 221 18.85 21.65 20.19
CA PRO A 221 18.74 22.10 21.58
C PRO A 221 17.32 22.00 22.15
N ASN A 222 16.35 21.56 21.35
CA ASN A 222 14.94 21.52 21.71
C ASN A 222 14.48 20.23 22.40
N ASN A 223 15.41 19.35 22.81
CA ASN A 223 15.17 18.11 23.56
C ASN A 223 14.08 18.29 24.63
N LEU A 224 12.98 17.59 24.43
CA LEU A 224 11.84 17.48 25.32
C LEU A 224 12.06 16.35 26.31
N ALA A 225 11.54 16.55 27.51
CA ALA A 225 11.42 15.48 28.47
C ALA A 225 10.29 14.51 28.05
N GLY A 226 10.59 13.62 27.10
CA GLY A 226 9.92 12.35 26.76
C GLY A 226 8.39 12.34 26.56
N GLY A 227 7.94 11.67 25.49
CA GLY A 227 6.56 11.17 25.41
C GLY A 227 6.29 10.05 26.42
N ALA A 228 5.03 9.72 26.73
CA ALA A 228 4.75 8.64 27.70
C ALA A 228 5.19 7.25 27.21
N CYS A 229 5.35 7.07 25.89
CA CYS A 229 5.95 5.89 25.27
C CYS A 229 7.44 6.06 24.92
N PHE A 230 8.14 7.06 25.48
CA PHE A 230 9.59 7.19 25.30
C PHE A 230 10.30 7.33 26.63
N THR A 231 11.49 6.73 26.71
CA THR A 231 12.35 6.83 27.91
C THR A 231 13.61 7.67 27.67
N GLY A 232 13.87 8.06 26.42
CA GLY A 232 14.91 9.00 26.04
C GLY A 232 14.60 10.42 26.49
N THR A 233 15.61 11.15 26.97
CA THR A 233 15.47 12.56 27.44
C THR A 233 16.39 13.51 26.68
N ASP A 234 17.01 13.04 25.59
CA ASP A 234 18.00 13.77 24.82
C ASP A 234 17.95 13.47 23.30
N ALA A 235 16.82 12.94 22.82
CA ALA A 235 16.64 12.64 21.41
C ALA A 235 16.15 13.89 20.66
N PRO A 236 16.56 14.09 19.40
CA PRO A 236 16.11 15.26 18.66
C PRO A 236 14.66 15.18 18.23
N GLU A 237 13.87 16.23 18.50
CA GLU A 237 12.47 16.27 18.07
C GLU A 237 12.19 17.20 16.88
N ALA A 238 11.12 16.86 16.17
CA ALA A 238 10.49 17.68 15.17
C ALA A 238 9.03 17.96 15.54
N VAL A 239 8.67 19.23 15.66
CA VAL A 239 7.36 19.64 16.18
C VAL A 239 6.52 20.36 15.13
N TYR A 240 5.31 19.85 14.95
CA TYR A 240 4.30 20.35 14.03
C TYR A 240 3.09 20.87 14.79
N ALA A 241 2.53 22.00 14.36
CA ALA A 241 1.31 22.59 14.89
C ALA A 241 0.16 22.39 13.89
N LEU A 242 -0.90 21.75 14.37
CA LEU A 242 -2.13 21.48 13.65
C LEU A 242 -3.24 22.41 14.15
N THR A 243 -4.13 22.82 13.24
CA THR A 243 -5.32 23.60 13.59
C THR A 243 -6.56 22.89 13.11
N LEU A 244 -7.41 22.47 14.05
CA LEU A 244 -8.71 21.89 13.77
C LEU A 244 -9.77 22.99 13.71
N ALA A 245 -10.39 23.16 12.54
CA ALA A 245 -11.46 24.14 12.35
C ALA A 245 -12.79 23.71 12.99
N THR A 246 -13.01 22.39 13.05
CA THR A 246 -14.18 21.73 13.63
C THR A 246 -13.71 20.62 14.55
N LYS A 247 -14.64 19.94 15.22
CA LYS A 247 -14.32 18.68 15.89
C LYS A 247 -13.80 17.69 14.84
N SER A 248 -12.65 17.06 15.08
CA SER A 248 -12.05 16.09 14.15
C SER A 248 -11.30 15.00 14.90
N ASP A 249 -11.04 13.88 14.22
CA ASP A 249 -9.97 12.98 14.61
C ASP A 249 -8.67 13.41 13.94
N ILE A 250 -7.57 13.09 14.59
CA ILE A 250 -6.23 13.20 14.02
C ILE A 250 -5.64 11.80 13.98
N ARG A 251 -5.18 11.39 12.79
CA ARG A 251 -4.29 10.25 12.63
C ARG A 251 -2.95 10.76 12.10
N VAL A 252 -1.88 10.18 12.61
CA VAL A 252 -0.52 10.49 12.19
C VAL A 252 0.21 9.18 11.95
N ARG A 253 0.87 9.09 10.79
CA ARG A 253 1.82 8.03 10.48
C ARG A 253 3.19 8.62 10.21
N VAL A 254 4.24 8.11 10.84
CA VAL A 254 5.63 8.48 10.54
C VAL A 254 6.41 7.26 10.09
N ALA A 255 7.13 7.37 8.97
CA ALA A 255 8.00 6.29 8.49
C ALA A 255 9.46 6.76 8.45
N PRO A 256 10.40 6.05 9.11
CA PRO A 256 11.81 6.36 9.04
C PRO A 256 12.35 6.30 7.61
N GLY A 257 13.23 7.25 7.25
CA GLY A 257 13.92 7.27 5.96
C GLY A 257 15.16 6.37 5.90
N ALA A 258 15.45 5.61 6.97
CA ALA A 258 16.58 4.68 7.03
C ALA A 258 16.22 3.44 7.87
N PRO A 259 16.71 2.23 7.51
CA PRO A 259 16.36 0.97 8.20
C PRO A 259 16.79 0.87 9.66
N LEU A 260 17.78 1.66 10.07
CA LEU A 260 18.28 1.67 11.46
C LEU A 260 17.77 2.87 12.25
N LEU A 261 17.01 3.77 11.61
CA LEU A 261 16.45 4.93 12.27
C LEU A 261 15.19 4.49 13.02
N ASP A 262 15.22 4.65 14.33
CA ASP A 262 14.11 4.33 15.23
C ASP A 262 13.43 5.62 15.67
N LEU A 263 12.17 5.79 15.29
CA LEU A 263 11.41 7.02 15.51
C LEU A 263 10.16 6.73 16.31
N GLY A 264 9.73 7.79 16.97
CA GLY A 264 8.54 7.85 17.77
C GLY A 264 7.62 8.99 17.36
N ALA A 265 6.36 8.91 17.76
CA ALA A 265 5.44 10.03 17.62
C ALA A 265 4.53 10.21 18.84
N TYR A 266 4.21 11.46 19.17
CA TYR A 266 3.16 11.78 20.14
C TYR A 266 2.38 13.03 19.78
N LEU A 267 1.10 13.04 20.18
CA LEU A 267 0.14 14.11 19.95
C LEU A 267 -0.25 14.80 21.26
N ARG A 268 -0.25 16.14 21.29
CA ARG A 268 -0.51 16.96 22.49
C ARG A 268 -1.53 18.08 22.25
N ALA A 269 -2.23 18.45 23.33
CA ALA A 269 -3.25 19.51 23.33
C ALA A 269 -2.70 20.94 23.52
N ALA A 270 -1.40 21.10 23.76
CA ALA A 270 -0.73 22.38 23.89
C ALA A 270 0.73 22.25 23.41
N PRO A 271 1.46 23.37 23.16
CA PRO A 271 2.88 23.31 22.89
C PRO A 271 3.61 22.51 23.97
N CYS A 272 4.71 21.86 23.59
CA CYS A 272 5.34 20.82 24.38
C CYS A 272 5.65 21.21 25.83
N GLU A 273 5.74 20.19 26.70
CA GLU A 273 5.91 20.25 28.17
C GLU A 273 4.73 20.82 28.98
N THR A 274 3.84 21.62 28.39
CA THR A 274 2.72 22.25 29.12
C THR A 274 1.35 21.63 28.85
N GLY A 275 1.25 20.75 27.85
CA GLY A 275 0.02 20.10 27.40
C GLY A 275 -0.08 18.63 27.78
N THR A 276 -1.31 18.17 28.03
CA THR A 276 -1.63 16.75 28.14
C THR A 276 -1.31 16.02 26.84
N GLU A 277 -0.62 14.90 26.95
CA GLU A 277 -0.43 13.95 25.87
C GLU A 277 -1.74 13.20 25.62
N LEU A 278 -2.17 13.20 24.36
CA LEU A 278 -3.45 12.66 23.92
C LEU A 278 -3.29 11.24 23.36
N SER A 279 -2.17 10.99 22.68
CA SER A 279 -1.85 9.72 22.04
C SER A 279 -0.35 9.66 21.76
N CYS A 280 0.21 8.46 21.72
CA CYS A 280 1.62 8.22 21.50
C CYS A 280 1.83 6.82 20.87
N SER A 281 2.83 6.67 20.00
CA SER A 281 3.18 5.40 19.35
C SER A 281 4.69 5.21 19.32
N GLU A 282 5.10 3.99 19.67
CA GLU A 282 6.44 3.40 19.61
C GLU A 282 6.23 1.89 19.36
N ASN A 283 6.70 1.35 18.25
CA ASN A 283 6.57 -0.07 17.90
C ASN A 283 7.90 -0.83 17.99
N GLU A 284 8.70 -0.54 19.03
CA GLU A 284 9.91 -1.26 19.49
C GLU A 284 10.98 -1.64 18.43
N GLY A 285 10.88 -1.21 17.16
CA GLY A 285 11.68 -1.72 16.05
C GLY A 285 12.23 -0.64 15.11
N ALA A 286 13.56 -0.51 15.05
CA ALA A 286 14.23 0.36 14.11
C ALA A 286 13.78 0.12 12.65
N GLY A 287 13.52 1.20 11.92
CA GLY A 287 13.05 1.17 10.54
C GLY A 287 11.55 0.92 10.36
N ALA A 288 10.81 0.62 11.42
CA ALA A 288 9.37 0.46 11.36
C ALA A 288 8.65 1.81 11.38
N ALA A 289 7.48 1.86 10.75
CA ALA A 289 6.65 3.07 10.74
C ALA A 289 5.73 3.11 11.97
N GLU A 290 5.57 4.27 12.57
CA GLU A 290 4.69 4.49 13.72
C GLU A 290 3.35 5.07 13.30
N GLU A 291 2.29 4.70 14.03
CA GLU A 291 0.95 5.25 13.81
C GLU A 291 0.27 5.58 15.14
N LEU A 292 -0.20 6.82 15.27
CA LEU A 292 -1.02 7.25 16.40
C LEU A 292 -2.34 7.84 15.92
N GLN A 293 -3.35 7.73 16.78
CA GLN A 293 -4.66 8.31 16.56
C GLN A 293 -5.18 8.97 17.84
N ALA A 294 -5.91 10.08 17.68
CA ALA A 294 -6.74 10.64 18.72
C ALA A 294 -8.09 11.08 18.13
N SER A 295 -9.15 10.67 18.81
CA SER A 295 -10.51 10.85 18.32
C SER A 295 -11.26 11.95 19.06
N ASP A 296 -12.28 12.50 18.41
CA ASP A 296 -13.21 13.48 19.01
C ASP A 296 -12.54 14.74 19.55
N LEU A 297 -11.45 15.16 18.94
CA LEU A 297 -10.74 16.35 19.36
C LEU A 297 -11.56 17.60 19.02
N PRO A 298 -11.86 18.47 20.00
CA PRO A 298 -12.54 19.74 19.74
C PRO A 298 -11.75 20.62 18.77
N ALA A 299 -12.44 21.56 18.11
CA ALA A 299 -11.78 22.61 17.35
C ALA A 299 -10.74 23.33 18.22
N GLY A 300 -9.53 23.53 17.70
CA GLY A 300 -8.41 24.02 18.50
C GLY A 300 -7.06 23.75 17.86
N SER A 301 -6.00 24.01 18.63
CA SER A 301 -4.62 23.79 18.21
C SER A 301 -4.06 22.54 18.88
N TYR A 302 -3.38 21.72 18.10
CA TYR A 302 -2.76 20.46 18.53
C TYR A 302 -1.34 20.38 18.00
N TYR A 303 -0.51 19.54 18.63
CA TYR A 303 0.91 19.47 18.32
C TYR A 303 1.34 18.03 18.17
N VAL A 304 1.99 17.72 17.06
CA VAL A 304 2.60 16.42 16.78
C VAL A 304 4.09 16.60 16.94
N ALA A 305 4.72 15.76 17.76
CA ALA A 305 6.16 15.68 17.84
C ALA A 305 6.60 14.32 17.28
N ILE A 306 7.61 14.36 16.42
CA ILE A 306 8.36 13.18 15.97
C ILE A 306 9.66 13.18 16.75
N ASP A 307 9.97 12.07 17.40
CA ASP A 307 11.06 11.95 18.36
C ASP A 307 11.98 10.79 17.96
N GLY A 308 13.27 10.88 18.26
CA GLY A 308 14.17 9.73 18.13
C GLY A 308 14.06 8.83 19.35
N TYR A 309 14.27 7.52 19.20
CA TYR A 309 14.26 6.63 20.37
C TYR A 309 15.44 6.91 21.33
N MET A 310 16.65 7.08 20.78
CA MET A 310 17.83 7.55 21.53
C MET A 310 18.54 8.74 20.84
N SER A 311 19.49 9.37 21.54
CA SER A 311 20.23 10.55 21.07
C SER A 311 20.97 10.42 19.72
N LEU A 312 21.10 9.19 19.19
CA LEU A 312 21.72 8.92 17.89
C LEU A 312 20.69 8.57 16.80
N ASP A 313 19.42 8.42 17.16
CA ASP A 313 18.35 8.14 16.21
C ASP A 313 17.79 9.46 15.70
N TYR A 314 18.51 10.00 14.72
CA TYR A 314 18.11 11.20 14.02
C TYR A 314 18.28 11.00 12.52
N GLY A 315 17.40 11.61 11.74
CA GLY A 315 17.46 11.51 10.29
C GLY A 315 16.15 11.81 9.61
N PRO A 316 16.12 11.65 8.27
CA PRO A 316 14.96 11.96 7.47
C PRO A 316 13.81 10.99 7.74
N TYR A 317 12.57 11.47 7.63
CA TYR A 317 11.36 10.67 7.72
C TYR A 317 10.25 11.21 6.82
N SER A 318 9.28 10.36 6.51
CA SER A 318 8.00 10.77 5.94
C SER A 318 6.95 10.88 7.04
N LEU A 319 6.07 11.87 6.94
CA LEU A 319 5.00 12.14 7.90
C LEU A 319 3.68 12.27 7.14
N SER A 320 2.72 11.41 7.41
CA SER A 320 1.34 11.53 6.94
C SER A 320 0.45 12.00 8.08
N ILE A 321 -0.37 13.01 7.83
CA ILE A 321 -1.36 13.53 8.77
C ILE A 321 -2.74 13.47 8.11
N ASP A 322 -3.65 12.74 8.72
CA ASP A 322 -5.06 12.71 8.35
C ASP A 322 -5.88 13.45 9.40
N ILE A 323 -6.75 14.34 8.93
CA ILE A 323 -7.69 15.07 9.77
C ILE A 323 -9.09 14.72 9.29
N ILE A 324 -9.78 13.88 10.05
CA ILE A 324 -11.09 13.34 9.70
C ILE A 324 -12.15 14.15 10.46
N PRO A 325 -12.97 14.97 9.79
CA PRO A 325 -14.04 15.73 10.44
C PRO A 325 -15.00 14.82 11.23
N VAL A 326 -15.34 15.25 12.44
CA VAL A 326 -16.37 14.63 13.27
C VAL A 326 -17.68 15.40 13.13
N LEU A 327 -18.70 14.73 12.63
CA LEU A 327 -20.04 15.29 12.44
C LEU A 327 -20.87 15.17 13.73
N PRO A 328 -21.51 16.26 14.21
CA PRO A 328 -22.33 16.19 15.42
C PRO A 328 -23.65 15.43 15.17
N PRO A 329 -24.32 14.96 16.24
CA PRO A 329 -25.63 14.32 16.14
C PRO A 329 -26.63 15.17 15.35
N GLY A 330 -27.33 14.55 14.40
CA GLY A 330 -28.30 15.16 13.50
C GLY A 330 -27.71 15.83 12.26
N ALA A 331 -26.38 15.88 12.10
CA ALA A 331 -25.75 16.35 10.87
C ALA A 331 -25.98 15.35 9.72
N SER A 332 -26.08 15.88 8.49
CA SER A 332 -26.09 15.04 7.29
C SER A 332 -24.73 14.39 7.09
N CYS A 333 -24.74 13.13 6.68
CA CYS A 333 -23.55 12.31 6.49
C CYS A 333 -23.72 11.38 5.27
N ASP A 334 -22.64 10.73 4.86
CA ASP A 334 -22.65 9.68 3.83
C ASP A 334 -22.13 8.38 4.44
N PRO A 335 -22.97 7.33 4.54
CA PRO A 335 -22.59 6.09 5.23
C PRO A 335 -21.52 5.28 4.47
N GLN A 336 -21.28 5.55 3.19
CA GLN A 336 -20.24 4.90 2.40
C GLN A 336 -18.92 5.71 2.38
N SER A 337 -18.92 6.91 2.94
CA SER A 337 -17.74 7.79 2.90
C SER A 337 -16.88 7.61 4.14
N VAL A 338 -15.56 7.56 3.92
CA VAL A 338 -14.54 7.65 4.99
C VAL A 338 -14.07 9.08 5.23
N ALA A 339 -14.54 10.04 4.43
CA ALA A 339 -14.06 11.43 4.48
C ALA A 339 -14.47 12.19 5.74
N ALA A 340 -15.49 11.70 6.47
CA ALA A 340 -15.92 12.19 7.77
C ALA A 340 -16.62 11.05 8.51
N ARG A 341 -16.63 11.10 9.84
CA ARG A 341 -17.42 10.15 10.65
C ARG A 341 -18.32 10.90 11.62
N CYS A 342 -19.33 10.21 12.13
CA CYS A 342 -20.18 10.76 13.18
C CYS A 342 -19.46 10.73 14.54
N GLU A 343 -19.85 11.64 15.44
CA GLU A 343 -19.34 11.71 16.81
C GLU A 343 -19.49 10.38 17.55
N THR A 344 -18.53 10.02 18.40
CA THR A 344 -18.60 8.78 19.19
C THR A 344 -19.92 8.64 19.93
N GLY A 345 -20.52 7.45 19.83
CA GLY A 345 -21.88 7.17 20.29
C GLY A 345 -22.96 7.51 19.26
N THR A 346 -22.59 7.99 18.08
CA THR A 346 -23.47 8.14 16.92
C THR A 346 -22.88 7.48 15.68
N VAL A 347 -23.73 7.11 14.74
CA VAL A 347 -23.35 6.50 13.45
C VAL A 347 -24.16 7.12 12.33
N CYS A 348 -23.60 7.14 11.12
CA CYS A 348 -24.29 7.64 9.95
C CYS A 348 -25.34 6.62 9.50
N VAL A 349 -26.62 6.94 9.68
CA VAL A 349 -27.73 6.02 9.36
C VAL A 349 -28.74 6.65 8.42
N GLY A 350 -29.33 5.80 7.59
CA GLY A 350 -30.34 6.17 6.61
C GLY A 350 -29.88 6.00 5.16
N PRO A 351 -30.77 6.25 4.19
CA PRO A 351 -30.47 6.07 2.79
C PRO A 351 -29.44 7.09 2.29
N ALA A 352 -28.69 6.72 1.25
CA ALA A 352 -27.78 7.64 0.55
C ALA A 352 -28.50 8.94 0.14
N GLY A 353 -27.90 10.09 0.46
CA GLY A 353 -28.47 11.42 0.22
C GLY A 353 -29.49 11.91 1.26
N GLY A 354 -29.83 11.10 2.26
CA GLY A 354 -30.69 11.48 3.40
C GLY A 354 -30.18 11.01 4.76
N ALA A 355 -29.00 10.38 4.81
CA ALA A 355 -28.43 9.84 6.02
C ALA A 355 -28.01 10.95 7.00
N MET A 356 -28.15 10.65 8.29
CA MET A 356 -27.83 11.56 9.38
C MET A 356 -27.10 10.83 10.51
N CYS A 357 -26.25 11.55 11.23
CA CYS A 357 -25.63 11.04 12.45
C CYS A 357 -26.70 10.84 13.53
N ALA A 358 -26.99 9.60 13.92
CA ALA A 358 -27.97 9.29 14.95
C ALA A 358 -27.32 8.51 16.09
N ALA A 359 -27.89 8.63 17.30
CA ALA A 359 -27.44 7.85 18.46
C ALA A 359 -27.50 6.37 18.13
N ALA A 360 -26.42 5.66 18.44
CA ALA A 360 -26.35 4.24 18.22
C ALA A 360 -25.56 3.54 19.32
N GLN A 361 -25.92 2.30 19.57
CA GLN A 361 -25.22 1.40 20.44
C GLN A 361 -24.37 0.45 19.59
N THR A 362 -23.06 0.43 19.82
CA THR A 362 -22.18 -0.61 19.27
C THR A 362 -22.57 -1.96 19.86
N LEU A 363 -22.91 -2.91 19.01
CA LEU A 363 -23.23 -4.29 19.38
C LEU A 363 -22.05 -5.23 19.12
N LEU A 364 -21.22 -4.92 18.13
CA LEU A 364 -19.99 -5.63 17.76
C LEU A 364 -19.00 -4.61 17.18
N GLU A 365 -17.72 -4.76 17.49
CA GLU A 365 -16.62 -3.99 16.93
C GLU A 365 -15.36 -4.85 16.98
N GLU A 366 -14.76 -5.09 15.81
CA GLU A 366 -13.52 -5.85 15.65
C GLU A 366 -12.64 -5.22 14.57
N ASP A 367 -11.41 -4.92 14.95
CA ASP A 367 -10.35 -4.31 14.12
C ASP A 367 -9.22 -5.31 13.82
N PHE A 368 -9.43 -6.58 14.18
CA PHE A 368 -8.50 -7.70 14.09
C PHE A 368 -7.09 -7.48 14.67
N THR A 369 -6.88 -6.43 15.46
CA THR A 369 -5.54 -6.01 15.87
C THR A 369 -4.88 -6.98 16.82
N ALA A 370 -5.65 -7.68 17.65
CA ALA A 370 -5.10 -8.68 18.59
C ALA A 370 -5.47 -10.13 18.23
N SER A 371 -6.67 -10.34 17.68
CA SER A 371 -7.22 -11.67 17.38
C SER A 371 -8.47 -11.54 16.49
N PHE A 372 -9.11 -12.67 16.16
CA PHE A 372 -10.45 -12.66 15.56
C PHE A 372 -11.56 -12.21 16.53
N GLY A 373 -11.26 -12.03 17.81
CA GLY A 373 -12.18 -11.50 18.80
C GLY A 373 -13.46 -12.32 18.90
N ALA A 374 -14.61 -11.70 18.65
CA ALA A 374 -15.92 -12.35 18.64
C ALA A 374 -16.14 -13.27 17.42
N PHE A 375 -15.25 -13.30 16.43
CA PHE A 375 -15.38 -14.16 15.27
C PHE A 375 -14.76 -15.54 15.47
N THR A 376 -15.40 -16.52 14.85
CA THR A 376 -14.90 -17.88 14.70
C THR A 376 -14.66 -18.17 13.24
N VAL A 377 -13.53 -18.81 12.98
CA VAL A 377 -13.13 -19.25 11.66
C VAL A 377 -13.56 -20.70 11.49
N THR A 378 -14.26 -21.00 10.40
CA THR A 378 -14.64 -22.36 10.03
C THR A 378 -14.13 -22.66 8.62
N ASP A 379 -13.27 -23.66 8.56
CA ASP A 379 -12.90 -24.35 7.33
C ASP A 379 -14.00 -25.36 6.99
N ALA A 380 -14.99 -24.94 6.20
CA ALA A 380 -16.07 -25.83 5.76
C ALA A 380 -15.61 -26.77 4.64
N GLY A 381 -14.52 -26.42 3.95
CA GLY A 381 -13.89 -27.17 2.88
C GLY A 381 -13.08 -28.39 3.33
N GLY A 382 -12.46 -28.28 4.51
CA GLY A 382 -11.61 -29.28 5.13
C GLY A 382 -10.19 -29.34 4.55
N ASP A 383 -9.74 -28.32 3.83
CA ASP A 383 -8.43 -28.23 3.19
C ASP A 383 -7.39 -27.45 4.02
N MET A 384 -7.80 -26.92 5.18
CA MET A 384 -7.03 -26.09 6.10
C MET A 384 -6.67 -24.70 5.57
N LEU A 385 -7.24 -24.28 4.44
CA LEU A 385 -7.21 -22.90 3.96
C LEU A 385 -8.42 -22.20 4.54
N THR A 386 -8.19 -21.08 5.23
CA THR A 386 -9.27 -20.44 5.98
C THR A 386 -8.97 -18.98 6.24
N TRP A 387 -9.89 -18.28 6.89
CA TRP A 387 -9.65 -16.91 7.32
C TRP A 387 -8.45 -16.84 8.26
N TRP A 388 -7.45 -16.04 7.90
CA TRP A 388 -6.24 -15.77 8.67
C TRP A 388 -6.20 -14.32 9.11
N ARG A 389 -5.66 -14.10 10.31
CA ARG A 389 -5.31 -12.74 10.74
C ARG A 389 -3.97 -12.41 10.11
N CYS A 390 -3.97 -11.47 9.18
CA CYS A 390 -2.78 -10.95 8.54
C CYS A 390 -2.29 -9.73 9.30
N ASP A 391 -1.05 -9.80 9.78
CA ASP A 391 -0.38 -8.74 10.53
C ASP A 391 0.98 -8.47 9.87
N ASN A 392 1.15 -7.27 9.31
CA ASN A 392 2.36 -6.87 8.61
C ASN A 392 3.62 -6.97 9.51
N LEU A 393 3.46 -6.87 10.83
CA LEU A 393 4.57 -6.95 11.78
C LEU A 393 4.86 -8.40 12.22
N ALA A 394 3.97 -9.35 11.91
CA ALA A 394 4.08 -10.76 12.30
C ALA A 394 4.24 -11.70 11.10
N SER A 395 4.98 -11.26 10.08
CA SER A 395 5.34 -12.05 8.88
C SER A 395 4.18 -12.32 7.91
N CYS A 396 3.14 -11.50 7.92
CA CYS A 396 2.20 -11.51 6.80
C CYS A 396 2.82 -10.77 5.59
N PRO A 397 2.87 -11.39 4.40
CA PRO A 397 3.46 -10.75 3.22
C PRO A 397 2.58 -9.63 2.66
N PHE A 398 1.31 -9.57 3.06
CA PHE A 398 0.35 -8.61 2.53
C PHE A 398 0.25 -7.35 3.37
N THR A 399 0.03 -6.21 2.71
CA THR A 399 -0.24 -4.95 3.37
C THR A 399 -1.73 -4.74 3.64
N ASN A 400 -2.07 -4.06 4.74
CA ASN A 400 -3.43 -3.62 5.01
C ASN A 400 -3.83 -2.49 4.05
N THR A 401 -4.40 -2.87 2.91
CA THR A 401 -4.88 -1.95 1.87
C THR A 401 -6.37 -1.67 1.96
N THR A 402 -7.07 -2.21 2.97
CA THR A 402 -8.55 -2.14 3.11
C THR A 402 -9.10 -0.71 3.17
N GLY A 403 -8.24 0.30 3.32
CA GLY A 403 -8.62 1.69 3.57
C GLY A 403 -9.06 1.91 5.02
N SER A 404 -8.76 0.94 5.89
CA SER A 404 -9.15 0.89 7.29
C SER A 404 -8.63 2.05 8.12
N ALA A 405 -9.45 2.44 9.10
CA ALA A 405 -9.08 3.40 10.10
C ALA A 405 -8.21 2.79 11.21
N SER A 406 -8.01 1.48 11.30
CA SER A 406 -7.06 0.91 12.27
C SER A 406 -5.62 0.97 11.76
N GLY A 407 -5.40 0.91 10.43
CA GLY A 407 -4.07 0.77 9.82
C GLY A 407 -3.33 -0.51 10.22
N GLY A 408 -4.00 -1.40 10.96
CA GLY A 408 -3.40 -2.52 11.68
C GLY A 408 -3.57 -3.86 10.96
N PRO A 409 -3.51 -4.98 11.70
CA PRO A 409 -3.82 -6.31 11.19
C PRO A 409 -5.25 -6.42 10.67
N PHE A 410 -5.51 -7.29 9.70
CA PHE A 410 -6.81 -7.49 9.07
C PHE A 410 -7.15 -8.98 8.96
N ALA A 411 -8.41 -9.30 8.67
CA ALA A 411 -8.81 -10.65 8.33
C ALA A 411 -8.68 -10.85 6.81
N LEU A 412 -7.99 -11.91 6.42
CA LEU A 412 -7.72 -12.29 5.05
C LEU A 412 -8.23 -13.71 4.83
N VAL A 413 -8.95 -13.95 3.74
CA VAL A 413 -9.14 -15.29 3.20
C VAL A 413 -8.49 -15.36 1.83
N ARG A 414 -7.86 -16.49 1.56
CA ARG A 414 -7.21 -16.79 0.30
C ARG A 414 -7.81 -18.08 -0.25
N ASP A 415 -8.05 -18.08 -1.56
CA ASP A 415 -8.36 -19.26 -2.34
C ASP A 415 -7.10 -19.73 -3.09
N ASP A 416 -6.72 -21.01 -2.93
CA ASP A 416 -5.63 -21.62 -3.68
C ASP A 416 -6.19 -22.49 -4.81
N ASN A 417 -5.60 -22.36 -6.00
CA ASN A 417 -5.90 -23.13 -7.21
C ASN A 417 -6.49 -24.54 -7.01
N ASN A 418 -7.76 -24.70 -7.41
CA ASN A 418 -8.37 -25.94 -7.89
C ASN A 418 -8.71 -27.00 -6.81
N VAL A 419 -9.28 -26.59 -5.68
CA VAL A 419 -9.92 -27.50 -4.71
C VAL A 419 -11.44 -27.29 -4.75
N VAL A 420 -12.21 -28.35 -5.00
CA VAL A 420 -13.68 -28.31 -5.20
C VAL A 420 -14.48 -27.99 -3.91
N HIS A 421 -13.82 -27.46 -2.88
CA HIS A 421 -14.33 -27.36 -1.53
C HIS A 421 -13.75 -26.14 -0.81
N ASP A 422 -14.02 -24.94 -1.28
CA ASP A 422 -13.77 -23.72 -0.53
C ASP A 422 -15.12 -23.18 -0.01
N GLY A 423 -15.17 -22.89 1.28
CA GLY A 423 -16.39 -22.53 1.98
C GLY A 423 -16.04 -21.83 3.27
N GLU A 424 -15.07 -20.93 3.20
CA GLU A 424 -14.40 -20.35 4.34
C GLU A 424 -15.33 -19.35 5.00
N ILE A 425 -15.63 -19.64 6.24
CA ILE A 425 -16.60 -18.89 7.01
C ILE A 425 -15.88 -18.14 8.10
N LEU A 426 -16.05 -16.82 8.10
CA LEU A 426 -15.83 -15.99 9.28
C LEU A 426 -17.19 -15.66 9.89
N LEU A 427 -17.51 -16.30 11.00
CA LEU A 427 -18.81 -16.21 11.67
C LEU A 427 -18.68 -15.47 12.99
N SER A 428 -19.48 -14.43 13.19
CA SER A 428 -19.54 -13.72 14.47
C SER A 428 -20.10 -14.59 15.59
N GLY A 429 -19.80 -14.24 16.84
CA GLY A 429 -20.57 -14.65 18.00
C GLY A 429 -22.00 -14.09 17.96
N PRO A 430 -22.85 -14.45 18.93
CA PRO A 430 -24.22 -13.94 19.01
C PRO A 430 -24.23 -12.43 19.25
N ILE A 431 -24.97 -11.71 18.41
CA ILE A 431 -25.16 -10.25 18.49
C ILE A 431 -26.58 -9.99 18.96
N ASP A 432 -26.74 -9.31 20.09
CA ASP A 432 -28.06 -9.03 20.67
C ASP A 432 -28.63 -7.70 20.16
N ALA A 433 -29.54 -7.78 19.18
CA ALA A 433 -30.34 -6.66 18.68
C ALA A 433 -31.81 -6.74 19.14
N SER A 434 -32.10 -7.44 20.24
CA SER A 434 -33.47 -7.68 20.72
C SER A 434 -34.24 -6.41 21.08
N SER A 435 -33.54 -5.34 21.45
CA SER A 435 -34.12 -4.02 21.74
C SER A 435 -33.99 -3.01 20.60
N ALA A 436 -33.38 -3.38 19.48
CA ALA A 436 -33.05 -2.45 18.39
C ALA A 436 -34.21 -2.26 17.41
N GLY A 437 -34.41 -1.00 16.99
CA GLY A 437 -35.37 -0.64 15.92
C GLY A 437 -34.72 -0.65 14.53
N GLY A 438 -33.45 -0.25 14.45
CA GLY A 438 -32.59 -0.40 13.29
C GLY A 438 -31.25 -1.07 13.62
N VAL A 439 -30.66 -1.74 12.64
CA VAL A 439 -29.36 -2.40 12.74
C VAL A 439 -28.55 -2.17 11.46
N ALA A 440 -27.34 -1.66 11.61
CA ALA A 440 -26.40 -1.46 10.51
C ALA A 440 -25.12 -2.29 10.72
N LEU A 441 -24.61 -2.85 9.62
CA LEU A 441 -23.30 -3.50 9.54
C LEU A 441 -22.38 -2.62 8.68
N VAL A 442 -21.18 -2.34 9.19
CA VAL A 442 -20.16 -1.55 8.53
C VAL A 442 -18.84 -2.29 8.59
N PHE A 443 -18.09 -2.32 7.49
CA PHE A 443 -16.74 -2.87 7.44
C PHE A 443 -15.99 -2.26 6.26
N ASP A 444 -14.67 -2.28 6.33
CA ASP A 444 -13.79 -1.90 5.23
C ASP A 444 -13.29 -3.19 4.55
N HIS A 445 -13.18 -3.19 3.22
CA HIS A 445 -12.73 -4.37 2.48
C HIS A 445 -11.91 -4.02 1.25
N VAL A 446 -11.12 -4.99 0.80
CA VAL A 446 -10.45 -5.02 -0.50
C VAL A 446 -10.55 -6.42 -1.06
N PHE A 447 -10.81 -6.50 -2.36
CA PHE A 447 -10.58 -7.71 -3.14
C PHE A 447 -9.30 -7.56 -3.94
N ASP A 448 -8.45 -8.57 -3.89
CA ASP A 448 -7.43 -8.81 -4.91
C ASP A 448 -7.95 -9.91 -5.83
N HIS A 449 -8.16 -9.57 -7.09
CA HIS A 449 -8.62 -10.48 -8.15
C HIS A 449 -9.93 -11.24 -7.84
N LEU A 450 -11.10 -10.59 -7.97
CA LEU A 450 -12.42 -11.21 -7.81
C LEU A 450 -13.07 -11.51 -9.17
N GLU A 451 -13.11 -12.77 -9.59
CA GLU A 451 -13.81 -13.20 -10.80
C GLU A 451 -15.29 -13.54 -10.47
N GLY A 452 -16.17 -12.54 -10.49
CA GLY A 452 -17.59 -12.72 -10.12
C GLY A 452 -18.45 -13.64 -11.00
N ALA A 453 -17.84 -14.36 -11.96
CA ALA A 453 -18.46 -15.44 -12.72
C ALA A 453 -18.18 -16.84 -12.13
N SER A 454 -17.08 -17.00 -11.40
CA SER A 454 -16.67 -18.24 -10.71
C SER A 454 -16.77 -18.13 -9.19
N ASP A 455 -16.60 -16.93 -8.63
CA ASP A 455 -16.40 -16.76 -7.19
C ASP A 455 -17.54 -15.98 -6.53
N LEU A 456 -17.85 -16.34 -5.28
CA LEU A 456 -18.94 -15.79 -4.51
C LEU A 456 -18.48 -15.31 -3.13
N ALA A 457 -18.04 -14.06 -3.07
CA ALA A 457 -17.91 -13.33 -1.82
C ALA A 457 -19.27 -12.76 -1.39
N ARG A 458 -19.77 -13.16 -0.22
CA ARG A 458 -21.04 -12.68 0.33
C ARG A 458 -20.99 -12.41 1.82
N VAL A 459 -21.90 -11.53 2.23
CA VAL A 459 -22.22 -11.30 3.63
C VAL A 459 -23.63 -11.82 3.86
N ASP A 460 -23.78 -12.70 4.84
CA ASP A 460 -25.06 -13.28 5.24
C ASP A 460 -25.37 -12.96 6.70
N VAL A 461 -26.67 -13.01 7.04
CA VAL A 461 -27.13 -12.96 8.43
C VAL A 461 -28.03 -14.15 8.77
N SER A 462 -28.02 -14.57 10.04
CA SER A 462 -28.88 -15.63 10.55
C SER A 462 -29.39 -15.31 11.96
N THR A 463 -30.62 -15.69 12.28
CA THR A 463 -31.19 -15.59 13.64
C THR A 463 -31.21 -16.92 14.39
N ASP A 464 -30.85 -18.03 13.73
CA ASP A 464 -30.97 -19.38 14.27
C ASP A 464 -29.77 -20.30 14.00
N LEU A 465 -28.76 -19.80 13.28
CA LEU A 465 -27.58 -20.54 12.79
C LEU A 465 -27.90 -21.71 11.85
N MET A 466 -29.16 -21.90 11.45
CA MET A 466 -29.59 -22.95 10.53
C MET A 466 -29.81 -22.42 9.12
N ALA A 467 -30.42 -21.24 9.01
CA ALA A 467 -30.66 -20.56 7.74
C ALA A 467 -29.92 -19.23 7.70
N PHE A 468 -29.14 -19.02 6.64
CA PHE A 468 -28.42 -17.77 6.39
C PHE A 468 -29.04 -17.06 5.19
N THR A 469 -29.34 -15.77 5.36
CA THR A 469 -29.91 -14.91 4.33
C THR A 469 -28.84 -13.95 3.82
N PRO A 470 -28.52 -13.95 2.51
CA PRO A 470 -27.59 -12.99 1.93
C PRO A 470 -28.08 -11.56 2.04
N VAL A 471 -27.22 -10.67 2.50
CA VAL A 471 -27.47 -9.22 2.62
C VAL A 471 -26.55 -8.39 1.71
N ALA A 472 -25.41 -8.95 1.29
CA ALA A 472 -24.55 -8.38 0.26
C ALA A 472 -23.84 -9.48 -0.53
N SER A 473 -23.53 -9.20 -1.79
CA SER A 473 -22.71 -10.06 -2.66
C SER A 473 -21.84 -9.17 -3.53
N PHE A 474 -20.60 -9.60 -3.73
CA PHE A 474 -19.60 -8.88 -4.52
C PHE A 474 -19.28 -9.71 -5.76
N THR A 475 -19.16 -9.05 -6.92
CA THR A 475 -19.04 -9.72 -8.23
C THR A 475 -17.94 -9.13 -9.11
N SER A 476 -17.11 -8.26 -8.55
CA SER A 476 -15.95 -7.64 -9.19
C SER A 476 -15.09 -6.96 -8.13
N ASP A 477 -13.82 -6.74 -8.44
CA ASP A 477 -12.89 -5.98 -7.60
C ASP A 477 -13.54 -4.71 -7.08
N ALA A 478 -13.51 -4.57 -5.76
CA ALA A 478 -14.03 -3.43 -5.05
C ALA A 478 -13.22 -3.23 -3.79
N SER A 479 -12.98 -1.96 -3.47
CA SER A 479 -12.30 -1.56 -2.26
C SER A 479 -13.02 -0.41 -1.58
N GLY A 480 -12.89 -0.36 -0.26
CA GLY A 480 -13.36 0.73 0.58
C GLY A 480 -14.40 0.30 1.60
N ARG A 481 -15.13 1.29 2.10
CA ARG A 481 -16.13 1.10 3.16
C ARG A 481 -17.44 0.57 2.60
N VAL A 482 -17.97 -0.47 3.25
CA VAL A 482 -19.30 -1.02 3.00
C VAL A 482 -20.20 -0.68 4.17
N TYR A 483 -21.35 -0.08 3.88
CA TYR A 483 -22.46 0.07 4.84
C TYR A 483 -23.69 -0.70 4.36
N LEU A 484 -24.26 -1.52 5.25
CA LEU A 484 -25.47 -2.32 5.02
C LEU A 484 -26.50 -2.05 6.11
N ASP A 485 -27.70 -1.61 5.72
CA ASP A 485 -28.88 -1.61 6.61
C ASP A 485 -29.48 -3.03 6.62
N ILE A 486 -29.21 -3.77 7.69
CA ILE A 486 -29.66 -5.15 7.88
C ILE A 486 -30.90 -5.23 8.77
N SER A 487 -31.48 -4.10 9.18
CA SER A 487 -32.68 -4.02 10.02
C SER A 487 -33.82 -4.96 9.58
N PRO A 488 -34.15 -5.09 8.28
CA PRO A 488 -35.25 -5.95 7.83
C PRO A 488 -35.07 -7.44 8.17
N PHE A 489 -33.85 -7.87 8.45
CA PHE A 489 -33.50 -9.27 8.67
C PHE A 489 -33.31 -9.61 10.15
N VAL A 490 -32.83 -8.66 10.96
CA VAL A 490 -32.30 -8.99 12.30
C VAL A 490 -32.83 -8.12 13.45
N ALA A 491 -33.52 -7.01 13.17
CA ALA A 491 -34.02 -6.13 14.21
C ALA A 491 -34.98 -6.85 15.17
N GLY A 492 -34.80 -6.65 16.49
CA GLY A 492 -35.61 -7.29 17.52
C GLY A 492 -35.23 -8.75 17.81
N THR A 493 -34.08 -9.23 17.34
CA THR A 493 -33.61 -10.61 17.53
C THR A 493 -32.16 -10.68 17.98
N ILE A 494 -31.73 -11.86 18.44
CA ILE A 494 -30.30 -12.21 18.48
C ILE A 494 -29.95 -12.79 17.12
N PHE A 495 -28.84 -12.37 16.55
CA PHE A 495 -28.42 -12.79 15.22
C PHE A 495 -26.90 -13.00 15.12
N TYR A 496 -26.46 -13.44 13.94
CA TYR A 496 -25.08 -13.72 13.60
C TYR A 496 -24.79 -13.15 12.21
N VAL A 497 -23.58 -12.62 12.03
CA VAL A 497 -23.06 -12.17 10.73
C VAL A 497 -22.05 -13.20 10.24
N ARG A 498 -22.13 -13.53 8.96
CA ARG A 498 -21.21 -14.44 8.29
C ARG A 498 -20.62 -13.78 7.06
N PHE A 499 -19.30 -13.69 7.01
CA PHE A 499 -18.55 -13.47 5.77
C PHE A 499 -18.25 -14.83 5.18
N PHE A 500 -18.56 -15.01 3.91
CA PHE A 500 -18.45 -16.27 3.20
C PHE A 500 -17.78 -16.05 1.85
N PHE A 501 -16.78 -16.85 1.57
CA PHE A 501 -16.04 -16.92 0.32
C PHE A 501 -16.13 -18.37 -0.21
N ASP A 502 -16.33 -18.53 -1.53
CA ASP A 502 -16.66 -19.80 -2.20
C ASP A 502 -16.47 -19.66 -3.71
N ASP A 503 -15.63 -20.51 -4.28
CA ASP A 503 -15.48 -20.81 -5.69
C ASP A 503 -16.55 -21.84 -6.07
N GLN A 504 -17.34 -21.56 -7.10
CA GLN A 504 -18.38 -22.48 -7.56
C GLN A 504 -18.00 -23.25 -8.82
N THR A 505 -16.72 -23.42 -9.16
CA THR A 505 -16.38 -24.08 -10.43
C THR A 505 -15.34 -25.20 -10.32
N ALA A 506 -15.80 -26.40 -10.69
CA ALA A 506 -14.98 -27.57 -11.01
C ALA A 506 -14.08 -27.42 -12.27
N GLY A 507 -13.67 -26.20 -12.61
CA GLY A 507 -12.83 -25.83 -13.75
C GLY A 507 -12.07 -24.55 -13.48
N GLY A 508 -11.52 -24.43 -12.26
CA GLY A 508 -10.95 -23.24 -11.65
C GLY A 508 -10.10 -22.38 -12.57
N ALA A 509 -10.25 -21.07 -12.39
CA ALA A 509 -9.24 -20.11 -12.78
C ALA A 509 -7.91 -20.48 -12.08
N SER A 510 -6.78 -20.09 -12.68
CA SER A 510 -5.43 -20.43 -12.19
C SER A 510 -4.86 -19.39 -11.22
N TRP A 511 -5.72 -18.53 -10.67
CA TRP A 511 -5.37 -17.32 -9.95
C TRP A 511 -5.75 -17.46 -8.48
N VAL A 512 -4.94 -16.88 -7.60
CA VAL A 512 -5.22 -16.86 -6.16
C VAL A 512 -6.12 -15.67 -5.89
N ASN A 513 -7.38 -15.90 -5.56
CA ASN A 513 -8.30 -14.84 -5.20
C ASN A 513 -8.18 -14.55 -3.71
N ASP A 514 -8.19 -13.28 -3.33
CA ASP A 514 -8.18 -12.91 -1.92
C ASP A 514 -9.29 -11.93 -1.54
N TRP A 515 -9.73 -12.06 -0.29
CA TRP A 515 -10.66 -11.11 0.30
C TRP A 515 -10.15 -10.66 1.66
N ARG A 516 -9.87 -9.36 1.75
CA ARG A 516 -9.41 -8.66 2.95
C ARG A 516 -10.55 -7.88 3.55
N ILE A 517 -10.78 -8.04 4.85
CA ILE A 517 -11.77 -7.25 5.61
C ILE A 517 -11.16 -6.73 6.91
N ASP A 518 -11.62 -5.54 7.30
CA ASP A 518 -11.17 -4.86 8.52
C ASP A 518 -12.27 -3.93 9.08
N ASP A 519 -12.09 -3.43 10.30
CA ASP A 519 -12.99 -2.48 10.98
C ASP A 519 -14.47 -2.89 11.01
N VAL A 520 -14.72 -4.18 11.27
CA VAL A 520 -16.07 -4.77 11.26
C VAL A 520 -16.86 -4.33 12.48
N ARG A 521 -17.96 -3.61 12.23
CA ARG A 521 -18.80 -3.02 13.28
C ARG A 521 -20.28 -3.23 13.02
N VAL A 522 -21.03 -3.50 14.09
CA VAL A 522 -22.49 -3.59 14.09
C VAL A 522 -23.06 -2.59 15.07
N PHE A 523 -24.02 -1.80 14.62
CA PHE A 523 -24.68 -0.77 15.42
C PHE A 523 -26.18 -0.99 15.48
N ALA A 524 -26.78 -0.76 16.65
CA ALA A 524 -28.22 -0.59 16.83
C ALA A 524 -28.57 0.90 16.93
N TYR A 525 -29.61 1.34 16.21
CA TYR A 525 -30.07 2.74 16.19
C TYR A 525 -31.60 2.88 16.23
#